data_AF-A0A1H6BLL1-F1
#
_entry.id   AF-A0A1H6BLL1-F1
#
_cell.length_a   1.000
_cell.length_b   1.000
_cell.length_c   1.000
_cell.angle_alpha   90.00
_cell.angle_beta   90.00
_cell.angle_gamma   90.00
#
_symmetry.space_group_name_H-M   'P 1'
#
loop_
_entity.id
_entity.type
_entity.pdbx_description
1 polymer ?
#
loop_
_entity_poly.entity_id
_entity_poly.type
_entity_poly.pdbx_seq_one_letter_code
_entity_poly.pdbx_strand_id
1 'polypeptide(L)'
;MHRRLVFEEPVSRAALWSRRLAWFALAVLLLSVLAFRMGEPSVEGLAPIIGAYGFVILALLLALTAFARIWQAGHRGVGMASTAFLLSLLLLAPALYAGFKFVTLPTLSDVSTDIDDPPGFSRSRVALDARKGRVPPDVPAEQRRAQRQAYPKAVPIVLEVPAEMAFDIARRAAVGVGWQVLESSRPGGRSGAGRIEAVARSRILRISEDIAIRVRPRADGSRIDIRSASRIGSHDLGANAARIAAFMAEVDLLVDAR
;
A
#
# COMPACT_ATOMS: atom_id res chain seq x y z
N MET A 1 -33.22 -61.01 -9.52
CA MET A 1 -32.26 -59.95 -9.86
C MET A 1 -32.86 -58.59 -9.50
N HIS A 2 -32.41 -57.95 -8.42
CA HIS A 2 -32.86 -56.61 -8.05
C HIS A 2 -32.06 -55.56 -8.81
N ARG A 3 -32.70 -54.89 -9.78
CA ARG A 3 -32.11 -53.77 -10.51
C ARG A 3 -31.99 -52.59 -9.54
N ARG A 4 -30.80 -52.36 -8.99
CA ARG A 4 -30.54 -51.15 -8.20
C ARG A 4 -30.67 -49.96 -9.16
N LEU A 5 -31.78 -49.23 -9.06
CA LEU A 5 -31.91 -47.92 -9.67
C LEU A 5 -30.91 -47.02 -8.93
N VAL A 6 -29.76 -46.77 -9.53
CA VAL A 6 -28.83 -45.75 -9.06
C VAL A 6 -29.52 -44.42 -9.32
N PHE A 7 -30.22 -43.90 -8.31
CA PHE A 7 -30.64 -42.51 -8.33
C PHE A 7 -29.36 -41.66 -8.29
N GLU A 8 -28.93 -41.17 -9.45
CA GLU A 8 -27.89 -40.15 -9.50
C GLU A 8 -28.44 -38.90 -8.80
N GLU A 9 -27.98 -38.68 -7.57
CA GLU A 9 -28.30 -37.47 -6.82
C GLU A 9 -27.89 -36.25 -7.66
N PRO A 10 -28.82 -35.33 -7.96
CA PRO A 10 -28.53 -34.21 -8.82
C PRO A 10 -27.46 -33.32 -8.18
N VAL A 11 -26.48 -32.94 -8.98
CA VAL A 11 -25.46 -31.97 -8.56
C VAL A 11 -26.14 -30.64 -8.25
N SER A 12 -25.82 -30.06 -7.09
CA SER A 12 -26.35 -28.75 -6.72
C SER A 12 -25.96 -27.70 -7.76
N ARG A 13 -26.96 -27.10 -8.44
CA ARG A 13 -26.73 -26.00 -9.41
C ARG A 13 -25.94 -24.85 -8.78
N ALA A 14 -26.16 -24.59 -7.48
CA ALA A 14 -25.42 -23.59 -6.73
C ALA A 14 -23.92 -23.92 -6.61
N ALA A 15 -23.55 -25.20 -6.46
CA ALA A 15 -22.14 -25.62 -6.40
C ALA A 15 -21.42 -25.45 -7.75
N LEU A 16 -22.12 -25.71 -8.86
CA LEU A 16 -21.59 -25.47 -10.21
C LEU A 16 -21.40 -23.98 -10.48
N TRP A 17 -22.41 -23.16 -10.16
CA TRP A 17 -22.37 -21.72 -10.36
C TRP A 17 -21.39 -21.01 -9.42
N SER A 18 -21.27 -21.44 -8.16
CA SER A 18 -20.28 -20.87 -7.24
C SER A 18 -18.85 -21.07 -7.75
N ARG A 19 -18.51 -22.27 -8.23
CA ARG A 19 -17.18 -22.53 -8.81
C ARG A 19 -16.92 -21.70 -10.06
N ARG A 20 -17.88 -21.65 -10.99
CA ARG A 20 -17.75 -20.84 -12.22
C ARG A 20 -17.57 -19.36 -11.89
N LEU A 21 -18.38 -18.86 -10.95
CA LEU A 21 -18.32 -17.47 -10.54
C LEU A 21 -17.02 -17.15 -9.78
N ALA A 22 -16.50 -18.07 -8.96
CA ALA A 22 -15.23 -17.88 -8.25
C ALA A 22 -14.05 -17.76 -9.23
N TRP A 23 -13.98 -18.61 -10.26
CA TRP A 23 -12.95 -18.51 -11.30
C TRP A 23 -13.11 -17.27 -12.17
N PHE A 24 -14.35 -16.90 -12.50
CA PHE A 24 -14.64 -15.64 -13.19
C PHE A 24 -14.21 -14.44 -12.35
N ALA A 25 -14.55 -14.41 -11.07
CA ALA A 25 -14.17 -13.34 -10.14
C ALA A 25 -12.65 -13.23 -9.99
N LEU A 26 -11.93 -14.36 -9.92
CA LEU A 26 -10.47 -14.38 -9.96
C LEU A 26 -9.94 -13.71 -11.23
N ALA A 27 -10.44 -14.11 -12.40
CA ALA A 27 -10.00 -13.55 -13.68
C ALA A 27 -10.28 -12.05 -13.77
N VAL A 28 -11.50 -11.61 -13.40
CA VAL A 28 -11.87 -10.18 -13.38
C VAL A 28 -11.02 -9.40 -12.40
N LEU A 29 -10.73 -9.92 -11.21
CA LEU A 29 -9.89 -9.26 -10.22
C LEU A 29 -8.45 -9.11 -10.73
N LEU A 30 -7.87 -10.17 -11.29
CA LEU A 30 -6.52 -10.13 -11.87
C LEU A 30 -6.43 -9.14 -13.02
N LEU A 31 -7.40 -9.16 -13.94
CA LEU A 31 -7.47 -8.21 -15.06
C LEU A 31 -7.66 -6.77 -14.58
N SER A 32 -8.49 -6.55 -13.55
CA SER A 32 -8.71 -5.22 -12.98
C SER A 32 -7.45 -4.67 -12.30
N VAL A 33 -6.74 -5.51 -11.55
CA VAL A 33 -5.47 -5.15 -10.92
C VAL A 33 -4.40 -4.87 -11.98
N LEU A 34 -4.33 -5.69 -13.03
CA LEU A 34 -3.38 -5.49 -14.13
C LEU A 34 -3.68 -4.19 -14.89
N ALA A 35 -4.95 -3.93 -15.21
CA ALA A 35 -5.39 -2.69 -15.85
C ALA A 35 -5.03 -1.47 -14.99
N PHE A 36 -5.28 -1.51 -13.69
CA PHE A 36 -4.89 -0.44 -12.76
C PHE A 36 -3.37 -0.23 -12.73
N ARG A 37 -2.60 -1.32 -12.73
CA ARG A 37 -1.13 -1.28 -12.69
C ARG A 37 -0.50 -0.70 -13.97
N MET A 38 -1.15 -0.89 -15.11
CA MET A 38 -0.72 -0.34 -16.41
C MET A 38 -1.20 1.10 -16.62
N GLY A 39 -2.35 1.44 -16.02
CA GLY A 39 -2.94 2.77 -16.08
C GLY A 39 -2.30 3.77 -15.13
N GLU A 40 -2.87 4.97 -15.13
CA GLU A 40 -2.51 6.01 -14.17
C GLU A 40 -3.19 5.75 -12.83
N PRO A 41 -2.45 5.76 -11.71
CA PRO A 41 -3.06 5.55 -10.41
C PRO A 41 -4.05 6.68 -10.06
N SER A 42 -5.35 6.38 -10.05
CA SER A 42 -6.44 7.30 -9.69
C SER A 42 -7.47 6.64 -8.77
N VAL A 43 -8.30 7.43 -8.09
CA VAL A 43 -9.39 6.90 -7.26
C VAL A 43 -10.42 6.16 -8.12
N GLU A 44 -10.74 6.71 -9.29
CA GLU A 44 -11.67 6.11 -10.26
C GLU A 44 -11.15 4.76 -10.79
N GLY A 45 -9.84 4.63 -10.98
CA GLY A 45 -9.20 3.38 -11.39
C GLY A 45 -9.38 2.23 -10.40
N LEU A 46 -9.73 2.50 -9.14
CA LEU A 46 -10.03 1.46 -8.15
C LEU A 46 -11.45 0.87 -8.32
N ALA A 47 -12.36 1.55 -9.02
CA ALA A 47 -13.74 1.10 -9.15
C ALA A 47 -13.90 -0.30 -9.77
N PRO A 48 -13.17 -0.70 -10.85
CA PRO A 48 -13.21 -2.06 -11.37
C PRO A 48 -12.74 -3.12 -10.35
N ILE A 49 -11.74 -2.79 -9.53
CA ILE A 49 -11.25 -3.69 -8.47
C ILE A 49 -12.33 -3.89 -7.40
N ILE A 50 -12.99 -2.81 -6.99
CA ILE A 50 -14.12 -2.87 -6.03
C ILE A 50 -15.27 -3.69 -6.62
N GLY A 51 -15.61 -3.47 -7.89
CA GLY A 51 -16.62 -4.27 -8.61
C GLY A 51 -16.26 -5.76 -8.67
N ALA A 52 -14.99 -6.08 -8.91
CA ALA A 52 -14.49 -7.46 -8.91
C ALA A 52 -14.73 -8.17 -7.57
N TYR A 53 -14.52 -7.47 -6.44
CA TYR A 53 -14.82 -8.01 -5.11
C TYR A 53 -16.32 -8.30 -4.91
N GLY A 54 -17.21 -7.56 -5.56
CA GLY A 54 -18.65 -7.88 -5.59
C GLY A 54 -18.92 -9.29 -6.14
N PHE A 55 -18.23 -9.70 -7.20
CA PHE A 55 -18.32 -11.06 -7.73
C PHE A 55 -17.73 -12.11 -6.78
N VAL A 56 -16.64 -11.79 -6.07
CA VAL A 56 -16.03 -12.67 -5.07
C VAL A 56 -17.00 -12.94 -3.92
N ILE A 57 -17.67 -11.89 -3.42
CA ILE A 57 -18.69 -11.99 -2.37
C ILE A 57 -19.88 -12.83 -2.86
N LEU A 58 -20.37 -12.57 -4.08
CA LEU A 58 -21.47 -13.35 -4.64
C LEU A 58 -21.11 -14.83 -4.81
N ALA A 59 -19.88 -15.14 -5.23
CA ALA A 59 -19.38 -16.52 -5.32
C ALA A 59 -19.33 -17.19 -3.94
N LEU A 60 -18.91 -16.45 -2.90
CA LEU A 60 -18.89 -16.94 -1.52
C LEU A 60 -20.30 -17.24 -1.02
N LEU A 61 -21.25 -16.33 -1.23
CA LEU A 61 -22.65 -16.52 -0.85
C LEU A 61 -23.24 -17.75 -1.56
N LEU A 62 -22.99 -17.93 -2.87
CA LEU A 62 -23.42 -19.12 -3.59
C LEU A 62 -22.79 -20.40 -3.03
N ALA A 63 -21.52 -20.39 -2.65
CA ALA A 63 -20.87 -21.53 -2.02
C ALA A 63 -21.52 -21.88 -0.66
N LEU A 64 -21.83 -20.89 0.16
CA LEU A 64 -22.56 -21.08 1.43
C LEU A 64 -23.96 -21.66 1.20
N THR A 65 -24.70 -21.14 0.21
CA THR A 65 -26.01 -21.72 -0.14
C THR A 65 -25.90 -23.14 -0.69
N ALA A 66 -24.80 -23.46 -1.38
CA ALA A 66 -24.55 -24.81 -1.86
C ALA A 66 -24.32 -25.78 -0.69
N PHE A 67 -23.53 -25.40 0.31
CA PHE A 67 -23.36 -26.21 1.52
C PHE A 67 -24.67 -26.45 2.25
N ALA A 68 -25.49 -25.40 2.46
CA ALA A 68 -26.79 -25.55 3.11
C ALA A 68 -27.71 -26.52 2.34
N ARG A 69 -27.77 -26.40 1.00
CA ARG A 69 -28.58 -27.31 0.16
C ARG A 69 -28.05 -28.75 0.14
N ILE A 70 -26.73 -28.93 0.17
CA ILE A 70 -26.13 -30.27 0.22
C ILE A 70 -26.44 -30.92 1.57
N TRP A 71 -26.34 -30.16 2.66
CA TRP A 71 -26.68 -30.63 4.01
C TRP A 71 -28.16 -31.00 4.14
N GLN A 72 -29.07 -30.19 3.61
CA GLN A 72 -30.52 -30.40 3.74
C GLN A 72 -31.08 -31.47 2.79
N ALA A 73 -30.56 -31.55 1.56
CA ALA A 73 -31.16 -32.37 0.49
C ALA A 73 -30.25 -33.49 -0.01
N GLY A 74 -29.07 -33.68 0.57
CA GLY A 74 -28.14 -34.76 0.18
C GLY A 74 -27.52 -34.60 -1.21
N HIS A 75 -27.57 -33.39 -1.81
CA HIS A 75 -27.04 -33.17 -3.16
C HIS A 75 -25.53 -33.41 -3.26
N ARG A 76 -25.07 -33.85 -4.43
CA ARG A 76 -23.63 -33.91 -4.75
C ARG A 76 -23.05 -32.52 -5.04
N GLY A 77 -21.76 -32.34 -4.79
CA GLY A 77 -21.03 -31.11 -5.16
C GLY A 77 -20.22 -30.44 -4.06
N VAL A 78 -20.00 -31.10 -2.92
CA VAL A 78 -19.20 -30.56 -1.80
C VAL A 78 -17.83 -30.09 -2.27
N GLY A 79 -17.11 -30.88 -3.08
CA GLY A 79 -15.80 -30.50 -3.60
C GLY A 79 -15.83 -29.17 -4.37
N MET A 80 -16.83 -28.95 -5.21
CA MET A 80 -16.97 -27.69 -5.98
C MET A 80 -17.31 -26.51 -5.07
N ALA A 81 -18.20 -26.70 -4.10
CA ALA A 81 -18.54 -25.67 -3.11
C ALA A 81 -17.33 -25.32 -2.23
N SER A 82 -16.54 -26.31 -1.78
CA SER A 82 -15.31 -26.12 -1.02
C SER A 82 -14.24 -25.38 -1.81
N THR A 83 -14.01 -25.72 -3.08
CA THR A 83 -13.06 -24.97 -3.92
C THR A 83 -13.49 -23.51 -4.08
N ALA A 84 -14.78 -23.27 -4.37
CA ALA A 84 -15.30 -21.90 -4.51
C ALA A 84 -15.17 -21.11 -3.20
N PHE A 85 -15.51 -21.73 -2.07
CA PHE A 85 -15.40 -21.14 -0.74
C PHE A 85 -13.96 -20.76 -0.38
N LEU A 86 -13.02 -21.70 -0.51
CA LEU A 86 -11.61 -21.46 -0.20
C LEU A 86 -11.00 -20.41 -1.12
N LEU A 87 -11.31 -20.46 -2.42
CA LEU A 87 -10.85 -19.46 -3.38
C LEU A 87 -11.42 -18.08 -3.04
N SER A 88 -12.72 -17.96 -2.77
CA SER A 88 -13.33 -16.69 -2.37
C SER A 88 -12.74 -16.14 -1.08
N LEU A 89 -12.45 -16.98 -0.07
CA LEU A 89 -11.82 -16.54 1.17
C LEU A 89 -10.41 -16.02 0.93
N LEU A 90 -9.62 -16.75 0.12
CA LEU A 90 -8.28 -16.33 -0.27
C LEU A 90 -8.32 -14.98 -1.02
N LEU A 91 -9.26 -14.83 -1.95
CA LEU A 91 -9.43 -13.59 -2.71
C LEU A 91 -9.90 -12.43 -1.85
N LEU A 92 -10.75 -12.66 -0.84
CA LEU A 92 -11.20 -11.61 0.07
C LEU A 92 -10.14 -11.18 1.08
N ALA A 93 -9.13 -12.00 1.36
CA ALA A 93 -8.14 -11.72 2.41
C ALA A 93 -7.46 -10.33 2.27
N PRO A 94 -7.01 -9.88 1.08
CA PRO A 94 -6.44 -8.55 0.92
C PRO A 94 -7.44 -7.42 1.18
N ALA A 95 -8.71 -7.57 0.75
CA ALA A 95 -9.76 -6.58 0.98
C ALA A 95 -10.14 -6.50 2.46
N LEU A 96 -10.26 -7.65 3.14
CA LEU A 96 -10.50 -7.70 4.58
C LEU A 96 -9.35 -7.07 5.36
N TYR A 97 -8.10 -7.35 4.98
CA TYR A 97 -6.92 -6.73 5.59
C TYR A 97 -6.88 -5.21 5.38
N ALA A 98 -7.17 -4.74 4.16
CA ALA A 98 -7.26 -3.32 3.85
C ALA A 98 -8.41 -2.64 4.63
N GLY A 99 -9.58 -3.28 4.71
CA GLY A 99 -10.72 -2.80 5.48
C GLY A 99 -10.44 -2.74 6.98
N PHE A 100 -9.79 -3.76 7.53
CA PHE A 100 -9.32 -3.74 8.92
C PHE A 100 -8.41 -2.54 9.19
N LYS A 101 -7.43 -2.30 8.32
CA LYS A 101 -6.55 -1.12 8.42
C LYS A 101 -7.30 0.20 8.27
N PHE A 102 -8.29 0.27 7.38
CA PHE A 102 -9.08 1.47 7.17
C PHE A 102 -9.91 1.85 8.41
N VAL A 103 -10.35 0.86 9.19
CA VAL A 103 -11.12 1.10 10.43
C VAL A 103 -10.23 1.33 11.65
N THR A 104 -9.05 0.73 11.69
CA THR A 104 -8.18 0.75 12.88
C THR A 104 -7.10 1.84 12.85
N LEU A 105 -6.70 2.30 11.67
CA LEU A 105 -5.66 3.31 11.51
C LEU A 105 -6.28 4.70 11.33
N PRO A 106 -5.55 5.76 11.69
CA PRO A 106 -6.03 7.12 11.46
C PRO A 106 -6.08 7.45 9.96
N THR A 107 -7.04 8.29 9.58
CA THR A 107 -7.17 8.85 8.23
C THR A 107 -6.06 9.87 7.98
N LEU A 108 -4.87 9.38 7.62
CA LEU A 108 -3.70 10.19 7.27
C LEU A 108 -3.23 9.80 5.85
N SER A 109 -2.85 10.81 5.07
CA SER A 109 -2.24 10.64 3.74
C SER A 109 -0.85 11.28 3.63
N ASP A 110 -0.39 11.93 4.70
CA ASP A 110 0.91 12.59 4.80
C ASP A 110 1.49 12.30 6.18
N VAL A 111 2.70 11.76 6.20
CA VAL A 111 3.44 11.49 7.43
C VAL A 111 4.81 12.14 7.31
N SER A 112 5.21 12.90 8.32
CA SER A 112 6.56 13.46 8.41
C SER A 112 7.21 13.24 9.76
N THR A 113 8.52 13.02 9.76
CA THR A 113 9.29 12.92 11.00
C THR A 113 9.44 14.26 11.74
N ASP A 114 9.46 15.37 11.01
CA ASP A 114 9.40 16.72 11.58
C ASP A 114 7.98 17.26 11.42
N ILE A 115 7.21 17.22 12.51
CA ILE A 115 5.79 17.63 12.50
C ILE A 115 5.65 19.15 12.49
N ASP A 116 6.61 19.85 13.11
CA ASP A 116 6.56 21.31 13.29
C ASP A 116 7.08 22.02 12.03
N ASP A 117 8.13 21.46 11.40
CA ASP A 117 8.71 21.97 10.15
C ASP A 117 8.96 20.83 9.16
N PRO A 118 7.90 20.29 8.51
CA PRO A 118 8.03 19.15 7.60
C PRO A 118 8.84 19.51 6.34
N PRO A 119 9.67 18.59 5.81
CA PRO A 119 10.34 18.78 4.52
C PRO A 119 9.35 19.17 3.41
N GLY A 120 9.62 20.30 2.76
CA GLY A 120 8.83 20.77 1.62
C GLY A 120 9.16 20.01 0.33
N PHE A 121 8.16 19.85 -0.53
CA PHE A 121 8.32 19.32 -1.87
C PHE A 121 8.90 20.40 -2.82
N SER A 122 9.95 20.07 -3.56
CA SER A 122 10.56 20.89 -4.61
C SER A 122 9.53 21.25 -5.68
N ARG A 123 9.65 22.40 -6.33
CA ARG A 123 8.83 22.78 -7.50
C ARG A 123 9.65 22.79 -8.79
N SER A 124 10.75 22.04 -8.81
CA SER A 124 11.58 21.90 -10.01
C SER A 124 10.80 21.23 -11.15
N ARG A 125 11.23 21.45 -12.40
CA ARG A 125 10.59 20.83 -13.57
C ARG A 125 10.60 19.30 -13.47
N VAL A 126 11.74 18.71 -13.10
CA VAL A 126 11.88 17.25 -12.93
C VAL A 126 10.90 16.70 -11.89
N ALA A 127 10.76 17.38 -10.75
CA ALA A 127 9.85 16.99 -9.68
C ALA A 127 8.38 17.13 -10.10
N LEU A 128 8.04 18.22 -10.79
CA LEU A 128 6.69 18.46 -11.29
C LEU A 128 6.32 17.47 -12.39
N ASP A 129 7.21 17.16 -13.33
CA ASP A 129 6.97 16.18 -14.39
C ASP A 129 6.71 14.79 -13.79
N ALA A 130 7.51 14.38 -12.80
CA ALA A 130 7.33 13.11 -12.10
C ALA A 130 6.02 13.04 -11.29
N ARG A 131 5.49 14.19 -10.86
CA ARG A 131 4.20 14.33 -10.17
C ARG A 131 3.05 14.76 -11.08
N LYS A 132 3.28 14.91 -12.38
CA LYS A 132 2.31 15.43 -13.37
C LYS A 132 1.68 16.76 -12.97
N GLY A 133 2.53 17.69 -12.52
CA GLY A 133 2.13 19.02 -12.06
C GLY A 133 1.50 19.05 -10.66
N ARG A 134 1.27 17.90 -10.02
CA ARG A 134 0.77 17.85 -8.64
C ARG A 134 1.89 18.18 -7.66
N VAL A 135 1.56 18.97 -6.64
CA VAL A 135 2.38 19.15 -5.44
C VAL A 135 1.48 18.83 -4.25
N PRO A 136 1.84 17.87 -3.39
CA PRO A 136 1.07 17.60 -2.18
C PRO A 136 0.91 18.89 -1.36
N PRO A 137 -0.30 19.22 -0.90
CA PRO A 137 -0.52 20.41 -0.09
C PRO A 137 0.21 20.32 1.24
N ASP A 138 0.54 21.47 1.83
CA ASP A 138 1.07 21.49 3.18
C ASP A 138 -0.04 21.21 4.19
N VAL A 139 0.19 20.20 5.02
CA VAL A 139 -0.74 19.79 6.07
C VAL A 139 -0.47 20.65 7.32
N PRO A 140 -1.50 21.35 7.86
CA PRO A 140 -1.35 22.16 9.06
C PRO A 140 -0.83 21.37 10.25
N ALA A 141 -0.03 22.00 11.11
CA ALA A 141 0.55 21.36 12.30
C ALA A 141 -0.51 20.72 13.22
N GLU A 142 -1.70 21.33 13.32
CA GLU A 142 -2.85 20.79 14.06
C GLU A 142 -3.26 19.39 13.57
N GLN A 143 -3.34 19.19 12.25
CA GLN A 143 -3.70 17.90 11.66
C GLN A 143 -2.58 16.86 11.85
N ARG A 144 -1.32 17.29 11.94
CA ARG A 144 -0.18 16.42 12.26
C ARG A 144 -0.09 16.01 13.74
N ARG A 145 -0.84 16.65 14.65
CA ARG A 145 -0.89 16.19 16.06
C ARG A 145 -1.46 14.78 16.18
N ALA A 146 -2.48 14.45 15.38
CA ALA A 146 -3.03 13.10 15.29
C ALA A 146 -1.99 12.07 14.82
N GLN A 147 -1.08 12.49 13.92
CA GLN A 147 0.04 11.67 13.49
C GLN A 147 0.98 11.33 14.65
N ARG A 148 1.30 12.28 15.53
CA ARG A 148 2.20 12.04 16.68
C ARG A 148 1.66 10.96 17.63
N GLN A 149 0.34 10.95 17.84
CA GLN A 149 -0.31 9.95 18.70
C GLN A 149 -0.32 8.57 18.03
N ALA A 150 -0.60 8.50 16.74
CA ALA A 150 -0.68 7.22 16.03
C ALA A 150 0.69 6.62 15.66
N TYR A 151 1.68 7.46 15.37
CA TYR A 151 3.00 7.06 14.89
C TYR A 151 4.12 7.72 15.70
N PRO A 152 4.27 7.40 17.00
CA PRO A 152 5.27 8.04 17.87
C PRO A 152 6.72 7.72 17.47
N LYS A 153 6.94 6.68 16.65
CA LYS A 153 8.26 6.28 16.15
C LYS A 153 8.68 7.02 14.88
N ALA A 154 7.79 7.79 14.24
CA ALA A 154 8.13 8.61 13.08
C ALA A 154 8.81 9.90 13.55
N VAL A 155 10.06 9.76 14.02
CA VAL A 155 10.87 10.86 14.55
C VAL A 155 12.08 11.13 13.66
N PRO A 156 12.68 12.34 13.73
CA PRO A 156 13.86 12.66 12.93
C PRO A 156 15.02 11.71 13.25
N ILE A 157 15.76 11.30 12.21
CA ILE A 157 16.96 10.50 12.40
C ILE A 157 18.11 11.44 12.73
N VAL A 158 18.85 11.14 13.80
CA VAL A 158 20.02 11.92 14.22
C VAL A 158 21.22 11.02 14.08
N LEU A 159 22.26 11.50 13.39
CA LEU A 159 23.50 10.76 13.18
C LEU A 159 24.69 11.59 13.66
N GLU A 160 25.66 10.92 14.31
CA GLU A 160 26.93 11.50 14.75
C GLU A 160 27.95 11.57 13.60
N VAL A 161 27.48 11.89 12.39
CA VAL A 161 28.31 12.04 11.19
C VAL A 161 28.04 13.39 10.52
N PRO A 162 29.03 13.95 9.79
CA PRO A 162 28.85 15.19 9.04
C PRO A 162 27.70 15.12 8.04
N ALA A 163 27.06 16.26 7.77
CA ALA A 163 25.88 16.35 6.91
C ALA A 163 26.10 15.77 5.50
N GLU A 164 27.28 15.97 4.90
CA GLU A 164 27.63 15.38 3.59
C GLU A 164 27.58 13.85 3.62
N MET A 165 28.12 13.25 4.67
CA MET A 165 28.12 11.80 4.84
C MET A 165 26.70 11.27 5.07
N ALA A 166 25.93 11.94 5.94
CA ALA A 166 24.54 11.60 6.19
C ALA A 166 23.68 11.73 4.93
N PHE A 167 23.97 12.70 4.06
CA PHE A 167 23.31 12.84 2.76
C PHE A 167 23.61 11.66 1.84
N ASP A 168 24.87 11.24 1.75
CA ASP A 168 25.24 10.08 0.94
C ASP A 168 24.66 8.77 1.50
N ILE A 169 24.54 8.63 2.82
CA ILE A 169 23.82 7.53 3.48
C ILE A 169 22.32 7.59 3.15
N ALA A 170 21.67 8.74 3.35
CA ALA A 170 20.24 8.90 3.08
C ALA A 170 19.90 8.61 1.61
N ARG A 171 20.74 9.05 0.67
CA ARG A 171 20.57 8.77 -0.75
C ARG A 171 20.72 7.28 -1.05
N ARG A 172 21.73 6.61 -0.47
CA ARG A 172 21.92 5.16 -0.62
C ARG A 172 20.76 4.39 -0.01
N ALA A 173 20.30 4.79 1.17
CA ALA A 173 19.14 4.17 1.82
C ALA A 173 17.89 4.28 0.96
N ALA A 174 17.61 5.46 0.39
CA ALA A 174 16.47 5.65 -0.52
C ALA A 174 16.51 4.71 -1.73
N VAL A 175 17.70 4.51 -2.31
CA VAL A 175 17.89 3.56 -3.42
C VAL A 175 17.80 2.10 -2.93
N GLY A 176 18.37 1.78 -1.77
CA GLY A 176 18.35 0.44 -1.17
C GLY A 176 16.95 -0.07 -0.87
N VAL A 177 16.07 0.80 -0.37
CA VAL A 177 14.64 0.49 -0.18
C VAL A 177 13.83 0.50 -1.50
N GLY A 178 14.47 0.79 -2.64
CA GLY A 178 13.89 0.72 -3.98
C GLY A 178 13.14 1.98 -4.42
N TRP A 179 13.42 3.15 -3.86
CA TRP A 179 12.81 4.41 -4.30
C TRP A 179 13.54 4.99 -5.51
N GLN A 180 12.78 5.64 -6.38
CA GLN A 180 13.31 6.35 -7.52
C GLN A 180 13.68 7.78 -7.10
N VAL A 181 14.97 8.08 -6.95
CA VAL A 181 15.45 9.44 -6.68
C VAL A 181 15.27 10.30 -7.94
N LEU A 182 14.59 11.44 -7.79
CA LEU A 182 14.28 12.38 -8.88
C LEU A 182 15.30 13.53 -8.93
N GLU A 183 15.55 14.14 -7.77
CA GLU A 183 16.42 15.28 -7.60
C GLU A 183 17.17 15.13 -6.28
N SER A 184 18.42 15.57 -6.24
CA SER A 184 19.19 15.60 -5.00
C SER A 184 20.13 16.80 -5.01
N SER A 185 20.07 17.64 -3.97
CA SER A 185 21.00 18.75 -3.75
C SER A 185 21.80 18.47 -2.48
N ARG A 186 23.13 18.42 -2.59
CA ARG A 186 24.01 18.20 -1.44
C ARG A 186 23.87 19.31 -0.40
N PRO A 187 24.14 19.02 0.88
CA PRO A 187 24.27 20.04 1.91
C PRO A 187 25.31 21.11 1.53
N GLY A 188 25.21 22.29 2.14
CA GLY A 188 26.04 23.45 1.83
C GLY A 188 25.31 24.59 1.11
N GLY A 189 26.08 25.54 0.56
CA GLY A 189 25.55 26.76 -0.05
C GLY A 189 24.83 27.69 0.94
N ARG A 190 23.86 28.48 0.45
CA ARG A 190 23.14 29.50 1.23
C ARG A 190 22.21 28.92 2.30
N SER A 191 21.67 27.72 2.08
CA SER A 191 20.72 27.05 2.98
C SER A 191 21.39 26.12 3.99
N GLY A 192 22.62 25.65 3.72
CA GLY A 192 23.34 24.66 4.53
C GLY A 192 22.73 23.25 4.53
N ALA A 193 21.43 23.11 4.27
CA ALA A 193 20.71 21.84 4.24
C ALA A 193 20.76 21.16 2.87
N GLY A 194 20.92 19.83 2.87
CA GLY A 194 20.74 18.98 1.71
C GLY A 194 19.29 18.56 1.52
N ARG A 195 18.90 18.25 0.28
CA ARG A 195 17.55 17.81 -0.08
C ARG A 195 17.61 16.63 -1.04
N ILE A 196 16.77 15.63 -0.82
CA ILE A 196 16.57 14.51 -1.73
C ILE A 196 15.07 14.38 -1.98
N GLU A 197 14.69 14.35 -3.25
CA GLU A 197 13.34 14.00 -3.66
C GLU A 197 13.32 12.63 -4.30
N ALA A 198 12.34 11.83 -3.90
CA ALA A 198 12.17 10.50 -4.42
C ALA A 198 10.70 10.15 -4.60
N VAL A 199 10.44 9.15 -5.44
CA VAL A 199 9.11 8.55 -5.60
C VAL A 199 9.20 7.09 -5.21
N ALA A 200 8.33 6.68 -4.28
CA ALA A 200 8.12 5.28 -3.97
C ALA A 200 6.90 4.74 -4.73
N ARG A 201 6.92 3.45 -5.04
CA ARG A 201 5.80 2.74 -5.64
C ARG A 201 5.37 1.57 -4.78
N SER A 202 4.07 1.42 -4.54
CA SER A 202 3.55 0.22 -3.88
C SER A 202 3.76 -1.02 -4.75
N ARG A 203 4.04 -2.17 -4.13
CA ARG A 203 4.45 -3.39 -4.87
C ARG A 203 3.34 -3.98 -5.73
N ILE A 204 2.10 -4.00 -5.23
CA ILE A 204 0.96 -4.65 -5.88
C ILE A 204 0.33 -3.70 -6.90
N LEU A 205 -0.19 -2.57 -6.42
CA LEU A 205 -0.98 -1.62 -7.24
C LEU A 205 -0.13 -0.55 -7.94
N ARG A 206 1.19 -0.48 -7.69
CA ARG A 206 2.10 0.51 -8.30
C ARG A 206 1.67 1.97 -8.07
N ILE A 207 0.88 2.22 -7.02
CA ILE A 207 0.52 3.57 -6.57
C ILE A 207 1.81 4.30 -6.23
N SER A 208 1.97 5.48 -6.84
CA SER A 208 3.15 6.33 -6.67
C SER A 208 2.93 7.30 -5.52
N GLU A 209 3.99 7.51 -4.74
CA GLU A 209 3.99 8.22 -3.47
C GLU A 209 5.19 9.17 -3.46
N ASP A 210 4.99 10.39 -2.97
CA ASP A 210 6.00 11.44 -3.01
C ASP A 210 6.78 11.49 -1.71
N ILE A 211 8.10 11.59 -1.83
CA ILE A 211 9.02 11.58 -0.69
C ILE A 211 9.95 12.79 -0.79
N ALA A 212 10.03 13.53 0.31
CA ALA A 212 10.98 14.60 0.50
C ALA A 212 11.85 14.28 1.72
N ILE A 213 13.17 14.31 1.54
CA ILE A 213 14.16 14.11 2.60
C ILE A 213 14.97 15.39 2.70
N ARG A 214 15.16 15.88 3.93
CA ARG A 214 15.98 17.06 4.24
C ARG A 214 17.07 16.65 5.23
N VAL A 215 18.31 16.99 4.91
CA VAL A 215 19.48 16.71 5.75
C VAL A 215 20.05 18.03 6.25
N ARG A 216 20.10 18.24 7.56
CA ARG A 216 20.61 19.46 8.19
C ARG A 216 21.88 19.18 9.00
N PRO A 217 22.89 20.06 8.96
CA PRO A 217 24.00 19.98 9.89
C PRO A 217 23.52 20.27 11.32
N ARG A 218 24.10 19.58 12.29
CA ARG A 218 23.93 19.79 13.73
C ARG A 218 25.31 19.98 14.36
N ALA A 219 25.38 20.52 15.57
CA ALA A 219 26.65 20.79 16.25
C ALA A 219 27.49 19.52 16.47
N ASP A 220 26.83 18.39 16.69
CA ASP A 220 27.36 17.06 17.01
C ASP A 220 27.15 16.05 15.86
N GLY A 221 26.82 16.51 14.66
CA GLY A 221 26.62 15.65 13.50
C GLY A 221 25.58 16.18 12.54
N SER A 222 24.52 15.41 12.31
CA SER A 222 23.48 15.74 11.34
C SER A 222 22.11 15.19 11.71
N ARG A 223 21.08 15.79 11.12
CA ARG A 223 19.68 15.42 11.29
C ARG A 223 19.04 15.18 9.93
N ILE A 224 18.38 14.04 9.76
CA ILE A 224 17.63 13.68 8.57
C ILE A 224 16.13 13.73 8.92
N ASP A 225 15.41 14.62 8.25
CA ASP A 225 13.96 14.69 8.30
C ASP A 225 13.39 14.09 7.00
N ILE A 226 12.32 13.31 7.09
CA ILE A 226 11.63 12.72 5.95
C ILE A 226 10.13 13.04 6.00
N ARG A 227 9.54 13.28 4.84
CA ARG A 227 8.10 13.41 4.61
C ARG A 227 7.72 12.45 3.50
N SER A 228 6.65 11.70 3.72
CA SER A 228 6.07 10.77 2.75
C SER A 228 4.58 11.10 2.60
N ALA A 229 4.17 11.41 1.37
CA ALA A 229 2.79 11.81 1.07
C ALA A 229 2.19 10.97 -0.07
N SER A 230 0.96 10.52 0.15
CA SER A 230 0.21 9.71 -0.81
C SER A 230 -0.43 10.56 -1.89
N ARG A 231 -0.36 10.07 -3.14
CA ARG A 231 -0.97 10.77 -4.29
C ARG A 231 -2.47 10.50 -4.41
N ILE A 232 -2.96 9.42 -3.84
CA ILE A 232 -4.35 8.96 -3.96
C ILE A 232 -4.97 8.82 -2.57
N GLY A 233 -6.19 9.34 -2.45
CA GLY A 233 -7.01 9.18 -1.25
C GLY A 233 -6.55 10.03 -0.07
N SER A 234 -7.40 10.08 0.95
CA SER A 234 -7.14 10.73 2.23
C SER A 234 -6.58 9.77 3.28
N HIS A 235 -6.50 8.47 2.97
CA HIS A 235 -6.11 7.42 3.89
C HIS A 235 -5.07 6.50 3.25
N ASP A 236 -3.87 6.42 3.82
CA ASP A 236 -2.72 5.67 3.29
C ASP A 236 -2.60 4.23 3.83
N LEU A 237 -3.44 3.86 4.79
CA LEU A 237 -3.46 2.54 5.46
C LEU A 237 -2.12 2.26 6.19
N GLY A 238 -1.50 3.31 6.71
CA GLY A 238 -0.21 3.28 7.40
C GLY A 238 0.98 3.07 6.49
N ALA A 239 0.80 3.18 5.16
CA ALA A 239 1.87 2.95 4.20
C ALA A 239 3.00 3.99 4.31
N ASN A 240 2.70 5.27 4.57
CA ASN A 240 3.74 6.30 4.71
C ASN A 240 4.57 6.06 5.99
N ALA A 241 3.93 5.74 7.10
CA ALA A 241 4.63 5.40 8.35
C ALA A 241 5.51 4.16 8.20
N ALA A 242 4.99 3.09 7.59
CA ALA A 242 5.76 1.87 7.31
C ALA A 242 6.95 2.14 6.38
N ARG A 243 6.80 3.06 5.43
CA ARG A 243 7.85 3.46 4.49
C ARG A 243 8.96 4.25 5.17
N ILE A 244 8.60 5.19 6.03
CA ILE A 244 9.57 5.93 6.86
C ILE A 244 10.34 4.95 7.76
N ALA A 245 9.65 4.01 8.40
CA ALA A 245 10.30 3.00 9.25
C ALA A 245 11.28 2.11 8.46
N ALA A 246 10.92 1.68 7.25
CA ALA A 246 11.82 0.90 6.38
C ALA A 246 13.07 1.70 5.98
N PHE A 247 12.91 2.99 5.70
CA PHE A 247 14.04 3.87 5.40
C PHE A 247 14.94 4.10 6.61
N MET A 248 14.36 4.30 7.81
CA MET A 248 15.13 4.41 9.05
C MET A 248 15.98 3.16 9.28
N ALA A 249 15.38 1.96 9.15
CA ALA A 249 16.11 0.70 9.30
C ALA A 249 17.25 0.53 8.29
N GLU A 250 17.06 0.98 7.05
CA GLU A 250 18.11 0.95 6.02
C GLU A 250 19.24 1.95 6.33
N VAL A 251 18.90 3.14 6.85
CA VAL A 251 19.89 4.12 7.29
C VAL A 251 20.72 3.54 8.44
N ASP A 252 20.09 2.94 9.44
CA ASP A 252 20.77 2.33 10.58
C ASP A 252 21.73 1.22 10.11
N LEU A 253 21.28 0.34 9.20
CA LEU A 253 22.11 -0.70 8.62
C LEU A 253 23.35 -0.14 7.89
N LEU A 254 23.18 0.94 7.12
CA LEU A 254 24.28 1.58 6.39
C LEU A 254 25.26 2.33 7.30
N VAL A 255 24.80 2.75 8.48
CA VAL A 255 25.65 3.37 9.52
C VAL A 255 26.45 2.30 10.25
N ASP A 256 25.83 1.15 10.57
CA ASP A 256 26.49 0.03 11.25
C ASP A 256 27.49 -0.71 10.36
N ALA A 257 27.24 -0.77 9.05
CA ALA A 257 28.11 -1.43 8.08
C ALA A 257 29.38 -0.61 7.72
N ARG A 258 29.59 0.52 8.38
CA ARG A 258 30.72 1.44 8.16
C ARG A 258 31.90 1.10 9.06
#